data_AF-A0A378MFS6-F1
#
_entry.id   AF-A0A378MFS6-F1
#
_cell.length_a   1.000
_cell.length_b   1.000
_cell.length_c   1.000
_cell.angle_alpha   90.00
_cell.angle_beta   90.00
_cell.angle_gamma   90.00
#
_symmetry.space_group_name_H-M   'P 1'
#
loop_
_entity.id
_entity.type
_entity.pdbx_description
1 polymer ?
#
loop_
_entity_poly.entity_id
_entity_poly.type
_entity_poly.pdbx_seq_one_letter_code
_entity_poly.pdbx_strand_id
1 'polypeptide(L)' 'MKNGVNEVLRELGFVVGIPYYVFYKDMTRYTTLLIEGQKVKGFAEIRYTLYRATYEKRFHGKMTRVYVYVDQKV' A
#
# COMPACT_ATOMS: atom_id res chain seq x y z
N MET A 1 5.35 12.35 21.18
CA MET A 1 5.83 12.60 19.80
C MET A 1 4.79 12.02 18.86
N LYS A 2 4.38 12.73 17.80
CA LYS A 2 3.56 12.11 16.75
C LYS A 2 4.50 11.20 15.95
N ASN A 3 4.32 9.89 16.05
CA ASN A 3 5.06 8.92 15.24
C ASN A 3 4.80 9.24 13.76
N GLY A 4 5.86 9.25 12.95
CA GLY A 4 5.73 9.49 11.51
C GLY A 4 4.97 8.35 10.84
N VAL A 5 4.35 8.59 9.67
CA VAL A 5 3.55 7.56 8.97
C VAL A 5 4.32 6.24 8.76
N ASN A 6 5.64 6.32 8.54
CA ASN A 6 6.50 5.15 8.42
C ASN A 6 6.58 4.32 9.71
N GLU A 7 6.64 4.98 10.87
CA GLU A 7 6.69 4.31 12.17
C GLU A 7 5.34 3.70 12.51
N VAL A 8 4.26 4.46 12.31
CA VAL A 8 2.88 3.98 12.53
C VAL A 8 2.60 2.76 11.66
N LEU A 9 2.94 2.78 10.37
CA LEU A 9 2.69 1.64 9.49
C LEU A 9 3.58 0.43 9.84
N ARG A 10 4.81 0.66 10.29
CA ARG A 10 5.67 -0.40 10.79
C ARG A 10 5.11 -1.05 12.06
N GLU A 11 4.60 -0.26 13.00
CA GLU A 11 3.92 -0.74 14.21
C GLU A 11 2.67 -1.56 13.88
N LEU A 12 1.97 -1.22 12.79
CA LEU A 12 0.84 -2.01 12.26
C LEU A 12 1.27 -3.28 11.50
N GLY A 13 2.58 -3.54 11.42
CA GLY A 13 3.15 -4.73 10.78
C GLY A 13 3.26 -4.63 9.26
N PHE A 14 3.25 -3.42 8.69
CA PHE A 14 3.63 -3.22 7.30
C PHE A 14 5.15 -3.16 7.16
N VAL A 15 5.65 -3.71 6.07
CA VAL A 15 6.99 -3.42 5.58
C VAL A 15 6.96 -2.06 4.90
N VAL A 16 7.92 -1.21 5.25
CA VAL A 16 8.16 0.07 4.57
C VAL A 16 9.10 -0.20 3.39
N GLY A 17 8.55 -0.36 2.20
CA GLY A 17 9.34 -0.61 0.98
C GLY A 17 10.05 0.66 0.50
N ILE A 18 9.29 1.75 0.38
CA ILE A 18 9.82 3.09 0.08
C ILE A 18 9.21 4.05 1.09
N PRO A 19 10.02 4.72 1.96
CA PRO A 19 9.51 5.65 2.96
C PRO A 19 8.51 6.63 2.36
N TYR A 20 7.33 6.77 3.00
CA TYR A 20 6.22 7.62 2.56
C TYR A 20 5.50 7.25 1.26
N TYR A 21 5.96 6.25 0.49
CA TYR A 21 5.40 5.97 -0.83
C TYR A 21 4.95 4.53 -1.03
N VAL A 22 5.60 3.56 -0.39
CA VAL A 22 5.23 2.15 -0.59
C VAL A 22 5.30 1.42 0.74
N PHE A 23 4.14 0.92 1.17
CA PHE A 23 4.01 0.05 2.32
C PHE A 23 3.25 -1.20 1.90
N TYR A 24 3.66 -2.35 2.40
CA TYR A 24 2.96 -3.59 2.09
C TYR A 24 2.93 -4.55 3.28
N LYS A 25 1.90 -5.37 3.33
CA LYS A 25 1.73 -6.41 4.34
C LYS A 25 1.15 -7.65 3.68
N ASP A 26 1.91 -8.74 3.73
CA ASP A 26 1.43 -10.02 3.23
C ASP A 26 0.36 -10.57 4.17
N MET A 27 -0.81 -10.87 3.61
CA MET A 27 -1.94 -11.46 4.32
C MET A 27 -1.93 -12.98 4.19
N THR A 28 -1.56 -13.47 3.02
CA THR A 28 -1.34 -14.89 2.71
C THR A 28 -0.18 -15.00 1.73
N ARG A 29 0.21 -16.23 1.37
CA ARG A 29 1.24 -16.49 0.34
C ARG A 29 0.99 -15.76 -1.00
N TYR A 30 -0.27 -15.46 -1.32
CA TYR A 30 -0.67 -14.94 -2.62
C TYR A 30 -1.41 -13.60 -2.52
N THR A 31 -1.55 -13.03 -1.34
CA THR A 31 -2.38 -11.84 -1.14
C THR A 31 -1.65 -10.84 -0.26
N THR A 32 -1.56 -9.62 -0.75
CA THR A 32 -0.82 -8.54 -0.11
C THR A 32 -1.72 -7.30 -0.01
N LEU A 33 -1.71 -6.64 1.15
CA LEU A 33 -2.23 -5.29 1.30
C LEU A 33 -1.13 -4.31 0.89
N LEU A 34 -1.47 -3.37 0.01
CA LEU A 34 -0.57 -2.33 -0.48
C LEU A 34 -1.13 -0.96 -0.14
N ILE A 35 -0.24 -0.08 0.34
CA ILE A 35 -0.48 1.35 0.48
C ILE A 35 0.54 2.05 -0.42
N GLU A 36 0.03 2.76 -1.42
CA GLU A 36 0.85 3.51 -2.36
C GLU A 36 0.58 5.02 -2.20
N GLY A 37 1.63 5.75 -1.84
CA GLY A 37 1.65 7.19 -1.74
C GLY A 37 2.05 7.82 -3.07
N GLN A 38 1.44 8.96 -3.42
CA GLN A 38 1.90 9.79 -4.53
C GLN A 38 1.84 11.28 -4.16
N LYS A 39 2.81 12.03 -4.68
CA LYS A 39 2.76 13.50 -4.69
C LYS A 39 1.86 13.94 -5.83
N VAL A 40 0.79 14.66 -5.49
CA VAL A 40 -0.10 15.25 -6.49
C VAL A 40 0.23 16.73 -6.63
N LYS A 41 0.48 17.18 -7.87
CA LYS A 41 0.76 18.60 -8.14
C LYS A 41 -0.39 19.47 -7.62
N GLY A 42 -0.05 20.51 -6.88
CA GLY A 42 -1.04 21.43 -6.28
C GLY A 42 -1.49 21.04 -4.86
N PHE A 43 -1.03 19.91 -4.32
CA PHE A 43 -1.27 19.51 -2.93
C PHE A 43 0.04 19.52 -2.13
N ALA A 44 -0.04 19.96 -0.88
CA ALA A 44 1.10 19.98 0.04
C ALA A 44 1.39 18.59 0.64
N GLU A 45 0.40 17.71 0.66
CA GLU A 45 0.46 16.39 1.31
C GLU A 45 0.58 15.24 0.31
N ILE A 46 1.12 14.12 0.78
CA ILE A 46 1.12 12.85 0.03
C ILE A 46 -0.26 12.23 0.15
N ARG A 47 -0.85 11.87 -0.99
CA ARG A 47 -2.11 11.12 -1.01
C ARG A 47 -1.80 9.63 -1.10
N TYR A 48 -2.61 8.82 -0.44
CA TYR A 48 -2.43 7.37 -0.33
C TYR A 48 -3.60 6.59 -0.92
N THR A 49 -3.29 5.53 -1.65
CA THR A 49 -4.25 4.51 -2.10
C THR A 49 -4.01 3.25 -1.30
N LEU A 50 -5.05 2.67 -0.70
CA LEU A 50 -4.98 1.38 0.00
C LEU A 50 -5.80 0.34 -0.78
N TYR A 51 -5.16 -0.77 -1.13
CA TYR A 51 -5.81 -1.86 -1.83
C TYR A 51 -5.24 -3.22 -1.45
N ARG A 52 -6.00 -4.26 -1.75
CA ARG A 52 -5.56 -5.66 -1.67
C ARG A 52 -5.32 -6.18 -3.08
N ALA A 53 -4.15 -6.75 -3.32
CA ALA A 53 -3.81 -7.46 -4.54
C ALA A 53 -3.64 -8.95 -4.27
N THR A 54 -4.16 -9.79 -5.18
CA THR A 54 -3.90 -11.22 -5.19
C THR A 54 -3.08 -11.60 -6.42
N TYR A 55 -2.04 -12.42 -6.22
CA TYR A 55 -1.11 -12.90 -7.23
C TYR A 55 -1.16 -14.42 -7.28
N GLU A 56 -1.58 -14.99 -8.41
CA GLU A 56 -1.71 -16.44 -8.52
C GLU A 56 -0.59 -17.05 -9.35
N LYS A 57 0.02 -18.13 -8.84
CA LYS A 57 1.14 -18.81 -9.49
C LYS A 57 0.80 -19.30 -10.90
N ARG A 58 -0.45 -19.75 -11.14
CA ARG A 58 -0.91 -20.23 -12.46
C ARG A 58 -0.92 -19.15 -13.54
N PHE A 59 -0.90 -17.88 -13.15
CA PHE A 59 -0.79 -16.74 -14.07
C PHE A 59 0.62 -16.12 -14.02
N HIS A 60 1.65 -16.94 -13.76
CA HIS A 60 3.04 -16.52 -13.68
C HIS A 60 3.29 -15.42 -12.63
N GLY A 61 2.53 -15.44 -11.52
CA GLY A 61 2.65 -14.43 -10.47
C GLY A 61 2.08 -13.06 -10.86
N LYS A 62 1.30 -12.97 -11.94
CA LYS A 62 0.56 -11.76 -12.28
C LYS A 62 -0.52 -11.48 -11.25
N MET A 63 -0.78 -10.20 -11.05
CA MET A 63 -1.89 -9.70 -10.26
C MET A 63 -3.21 -10.08 -10.95
N THR A 64 -4.10 -10.78 -10.24
CA THR A 64 -5.34 -11.33 -10.81
C THR A 64 -6.59 -10.70 -10.23
N ARG A 65 -6.51 -10.16 -9.02
CA ARG A 65 -7.63 -9.49 -8.35
C ARG A 65 -7.12 -8.30 -7.56
N VAL A 66 -7.82 -7.18 -7.70
CA VAL A 66 -7.57 -5.95 -6.95
C VAL A 66 -8.87 -5.53 -6.28
N TYR A 67 -8.79 -5.21 -4.98
CA TYR A 67 -9.89 -4.61 -4.24
C TYR A 67 -9.40 -3.33 -3.57
N VAL A 68 -9.92 -2.19 -3.99
CA VAL A 68 -9.53 -0.86 -3.48
C VAL A 68 -10.40 -0.51 -2.28
N TYR A 69 -9.76 -0.16 -1.16
CA TYR A 69 -10.44 0.26 0.07
C TYR A 69 -10.47 1.77 0.20
N VAL A 70 -9.38 2.44 -0.17
CA VAL A 70 -9.26 3.89 -0.20
C VAL A 70 -8.63 4.26 -1.52
N ASP A 71 -9.35 5.06 -2.31
CA ASP A 71 -8.83 5.68 -3.53
C ASP A 71 -8.64 7.18 -3.30
N GLN A 72 -7.66 7.75 -3.99
CA GLN A 72 -7.30 9.17 -3.87
C GLN A 72 -8.26 10.09 -4.63
N LYS A 73 -9.35 9.57 -5.19
CA LYS A 73 -10.36 10.33 -5.91
C LYS A 73 -11.24 11.14 -4.95
N VAL A 74 -10.71 12.29 -4.52
CA VAL A 74 -11.49 13.50 -4.14
C VAL A 74 -10.71 14.74 -4.55
#